data_AF-A0A7X0IBI4-F1
#
_entry.id   AF-A0A7X0IBI4-F1
#
_cell.length_a   1.000
_cell.length_b   1.000
_cell.length_c   1.000
_cell.angle_alpha   90.00
_cell.angle_beta   90.00
_cell.angle_gamma   90.00
#
_symmetry.space_group_name_H-M   'P 1'
#
loop_
_entity.id
_entity.type
_entity.pdbx_description
1 polymer ?
#
loop_
_entity_poly.entity_id
_entity_poly.type
_entity_poly.pdbx_seq_one_letter_code
_entity_poly.pdbx_strand_id
1 'polypeptide(L)' 'MAYYRRGVSLLGLIYILIGIYVAWVHDYITPALLRQIAQALLAVFLWFLILLGVDLHIGGK' A
#
# COMPACT_ATOMS: atom_id res chain seq x y z
N MET A 1 31.95 -15.28 -5.07
CA MET A 1 30.59 -15.81 -5.37
C MET A 1 29.80 -15.83 -4.06
N ALA A 2 28.99 -14.81 -3.77
CA ALA A 2 28.16 -14.76 -2.57
C ALA A 2 26.71 -15.03 -2.99
N TYR A 3 26.18 -16.20 -2.63
CA TYR A 3 24.78 -16.54 -2.83
C TYR A 3 23.93 -15.65 -1.89
N TYR A 4 23.43 -14.53 -2.41
CA TYR A 4 22.35 -13.77 -1.77
C TYR A 4 21.10 -14.65 -1.85
N ARG A 5 20.92 -15.50 -0.84
CA ARG A 5 19.71 -16.31 -0.68
C ARG A 5 18.58 -15.33 -0.42
N ARG A 6 17.89 -14.99 -1.50
CA ARG A 6 16.79 -14.02 -1.65
C ARG A 6 15.51 -14.51 -0.95
N GLY A 7 15.64 -15.01 0.26
CA GLY A 7 14.50 -15.20 1.17
C GLY A 7 14.34 -13.92 1.95
N VAL A 8 13.11 -13.44 2.10
CA VAL A 8 12.80 -12.39 3.08
C VAL A 8 13.43 -12.84 4.40
N SER A 9 14.48 -12.15 4.84
CA SER A 9 15.14 -12.50 6.09
C SER A 9 14.08 -12.40 7.18
N LEU A 10 13.98 -13.39 8.06
CA LEU A 10 13.08 -13.35 9.22
C LEU A 10 13.23 -12.03 9.98
N LEU A 11 14.45 -11.48 10.02
CA LEU A 11 14.75 -10.16 10.56
C LEU A 11 14.04 -9.03 9.82
N GLY A 12 13.98 -9.08 8.49
CA GLY A 12 13.23 -8.11 7.69
C GLY A 12 11.72 -8.20 7.93
N LEU A 13 11.19 -9.41 8.09
CA LEU A 13 9.77 -9.61 8.37
C LEU A 13 9.39 -9.09 9.76
N ILE A 14 10.23 -9.38 10.77
CA ILE A 14 10.08 -8.84 12.13
C ILE A 14 10.18 -7.31 12.13
N TYR A 15 11.14 -6.74 11.40
CA TYR A 15 11.30 -5.29 11.29
C TYR A 15 10.04 -4.62 10.71
N ILE A 16 9.45 -5.20 9.67
CA ILE A 16 8.19 -4.69 9.07
C ILE A 16 7.04 -4.77 10.08
N LEU A 17 6.88 -5.91 10.78
CA LEU A 17 5.84 -6.07 11.80
C LEU A 17 5.95 -5.04 12.93
N ILE A 18 7.17 -4.84 13.44
CA ILE A 18 7.43 -3.84 14.49
C ILE A 18 7.13 -2.44 13.98
N GLY A 19 7.56 -2.10 12.76
CA GLY A 19 7.27 -0.79 12.16
C GLY A 19 5.77 -0.51 12.05
N ILE A 20 4.97 -1.51 11.63
CA ILE A 20 3.51 -1.40 11.57
C ILE A 20 2.92 -1.21 12.98
N TYR A 21 3.40 -1.98 13.97
CA TYR A 21 2.92 -1.87 15.35
C TYR A 21 3.22 -0.49 15.96
N VAL A 22 4.46 -0.01 15.82
CA VAL A 22 4.89 1.32 16.30
C VAL A 22 4.07 2.43 15.62
N ALA A 23 3.83 2.32 14.31
CA ALA A 23 3.03 3.29 13.58
C ALA A 23 1.55 3.34 14.02
N TRP A 24 1.01 2.20 14.48
CA TRP A 24 -0.32 2.12 15.08
C TRP A 24 -0.36 2.71 16.50
N VAL A 25 0.64 2.39 17.34
CA VAL A 25 0.72 2.85 18.73
C VAL A 25 0.94 4.36 18.84
N HIS A 26 1.68 4.95 17.91
CA HIS A 26 1.95 6.39 17.90
C HIS A 26 0.88 7.22 17.15
N ASP A 27 -0.24 6.61 16.73
CA ASP A 27 -1.29 7.27 15.93
C ASP A 27 -0.75 7.92 14.62
N TYR A 28 0.42 7.51 14.15
CA TYR A 28 0.95 7.97 12.86
C TYR A 28 0.08 7.49 11.70
N ILE A 29 -0.52 6.30 11.81
CA ILE A 29 -1.48 5.75 10.84
C ILE A 29 -2.87 5.76 11.49
N THR A 30 -3.49 6.93 11.58
CA THR A 30 -4.92 6.98 11.90
C THR A 30 -5.73 6.44 10.71
N PRO A 31 -6.89 5.80 10.95
CA PRO A 31 -7.77 5.32 9.87
C PRO A 31 -8.18 6.42 8.89
N ALA A 32 -8.28 7.66 9.38
CA ALA A 32 -8.57 8.84 8.58
C ALA A 32 -7.42 9.17 7.61
N LEU A 33 -6.17 9.17 8.09
CA LEU A 33 -4.98 9.39 7.25
C LEU A 33 -4.82 8.28 6.21
N LEU A 34 -5.00 7.02 6.62
CA LEU A 34 -4.91 5.88 5.72
C LEU A 34 -5.97 5.96 4.62
N ARG A 35 -7.21 6.38 4.96
CA ARG A 35 -8.27 6.62 3.97
C ARG A 35 -7.91 7.75 3.01
N GLN A 36 -7.37 8.86 3.50
CA GLN A 36 -6.95 9.99 2.66
C GLN A 36 -5.84 9.58 1.69
N ILE A 37 -4.82 8.86 2.17
CA ILE A 37 -3.73 8.35 1.33
C ILE A 37 -4.28 7.36 0.31
N ALA A 38 -5.14 6.43 0.71
CA ALA A 38 -5.76 5.47 -0.19
C ALA A 38 -6.57 6.17 -1.29
N GLN A 39 -7.33 7.22 -0.95
CA GLN A 39 -8.08 8.03 -1.92
C GLN A 39 -7.16 8.78 -2.88
N ALA A 40 -6.08 9.39 -2.37
CA ALA A 40 -5.11 10.10 -3.21
C ALA A 40 -4.41 9.14 -4.19
N LEU A 41 -3.98 7.97 -3.70
CA LEU A 41 -3.42 6.92 -4.55
C LEU A 41 -4.44 6.44 -5.59
N LEU A 42 -5.68 6.16 -5.16
CA LEU A 42 -6.76 5.79 -6.07
C LEU A 42 -6.97 6.84 -7.16
N ALA A 43 -7.00 8.13 -6.81
CA ALA A 43 -7.17 9.21 -7.78
C ALA A 43 -6.03 9.24 -8.81
N VAL A 44 -4.78 9.06 -8.37
CA VAL A 44 -3.62 8.96 -9.27
C VAL A 44 -3.72 7.75 -10.18
N PHE A 45 -4.08 6.58 -9.64
CA PHE A 45 -4.29 5.36 -10.43
C PHE A 45 -5.46 5.51 -11.39
N LEU A 46 -6.58 6.08 -10.96
CA LEU A 46 -7.76 6.33 -11.78
C LEU A 46 -7.43 7.24 -12.96
N TRP A 47 -6.66 8.31 -12.75
CA TRP A 47 -6.20 9.16 -13.86
C TRP A 47 -5.42 8.36 -14.91
N PHE A 48 -4.50 7.50 -14.48
CA PHE A 48 -3.75 6.64 -15.41
C PHE A 48 -4.64 5.58 -16.08
N LEU A 49 -5.56 4.97 -15.33
CA LEU A 49 -6.50 3.96 -15.82
C LEU A 49 -7.48 4.52 -16.86
N ILE A 50 -7.92 5.77 -16.68
CA ILE A 50 -8.72 6.50 -17.68
C ILE A 50 -7.94 6.64 -18.99
N LEU A 51 -6.64 6.98 -18.93
CA LEU A 51 -5.80 7.06 -20.13
C LEU A 51 -5.53 5.69 -20.77
N LEU A 52 -5.53 4.62 -19.97
CA LEU A 52 -5.37 3.23 -20.44
C LEU A 52 -6.66 2.67 -21.07
N GLY A 53 -7.76 3.42 -21.08
CA GLY A 53 -9.06 2.96 -21.61
C GLY A 53 -9.74 1.94 -20.70
N VAL A 54 -9.34 1.86 -19.44
CA VAL A 54 -10.07 1.07 -18.43
C VAL A 54 -11.31 1.88 -18.04
N ASP A 55 -12.34 1.78 -18.87
CA ASP A 55 -13.68 2.24 -18.54
C ASP A 55 -14.19 1.37 -17.39
N LEU A 56 -14.12 1.91 -16.18
CA LEU A 56 -14.68 1.29 -14.99
C LEU A 56 -16.20 1.31 -15.11
N HIS A 57 -16.76 0.39 -15.89
CA HIS A 57 -18.19 0.07 -15.90
C HIS A 57 -18.54 -0.52 -14.53
N ILE A 58 -18.78 0.36 -13.55
CA ILE A 58 -19.60 0.05 -12.39
C ILE A 58 -21.00 -0.11 -12.97
N GLY A 59 -21.29 -1.34 -13.43
CA GLY A 59 -22.50 -1.73 -14.12
C GLY A 59 -23.72 -1.30 -13.33
N GLY A 60 -24.29 -0.17 -13.78
CA GLY A 60 -25.66 0.21 -13.53
C GLY A 60 -26.58 -0.90 -14.01
N LYS A 61 -27.69 -1.01 -13.29
CA LYS A 61 -28.83 -1.86 -13.65
C LYS A 61 -29.38 -1.45 -15.00
#